data_AF-A0A2Z4JDH7-F1
#
_entry.id   AF-A0A2Z4JDH7-F1
#
_cell.length_a   1.000
_cell.length_b   1.000
_cell.length_c   1.000
_cell.angle_alpha   90.00
_cell.angle_beta   90.00
_cell.angle_gamma   90.00
#
_symmetry.space_group_name_H-M   'P 1'
#
loop_
_entity.id
_entity.type
_entity.pdbx_description
1 polymer ?
#
loop_
_entity_poly.entity_id
_entity_poly.type
_entity_poly.pdbx_seq_one_letter_code
_entity_poly.pdbx_strand_id
1 'polypeptide(L)'
;MSLFPGDMPDSLRAIAQEADRIHESALWSAQGQFEQAKLWRLINLLLGVPAAALAAVSGGTALAGDVGIWPGVLALAAAALSATLTTVNASRRMAQAQTSANAYLQLQTAARQFLTIDLAGASREEARQTLRGLTSTRDELNQAADPPGRIAYRLAGRNIGAEGQRYGADGTPDRPAAPVTPRLRP
;
A
#
# COMPACT_ATOMS: atom_id res chain seq x y z
N MET A 1 20.76 5.94 -0.05
CA MET A 1 21.75 6.17 -1.11
C MET A 1 21.09 7.13 -2.08
N SER A 2 21.66 8.32 -2.26
CA SER A 2 21.08 9.34 -3.14
C SER A 2 20.93 8.79 -4.57
N LEU A 3 19.79 9.05 -5.22
CA LEU A 3 19.51 8.58 -6.57
C LEU A 3 20.19 9.40 -7.68
N PHE A 4 20.78 10.56 -7.35
CA PHE A 4 21.36 11.49 -8.32
C PHE A 4 22.90 11.56 -8.23
N PRO A 5 23.59 11.84 -9.37
CA PRO A 5 25.05 11.94 -9.41
C PRO A 5 25.64 13.02 -8.49
N GLY A 6 26.84 12.75 -7.95
CA GLY A 6 27.52 13.67 -7.02
C GLY A 6 28.06 14.94 -7.67
N ASP A 7 28.33 14.89 -8.98
CA ASP A 7 28.98 15.91 -9.82
C ASP A 7 28.00 16.88 -10.52
N MET A 8 26.78 17.00 -10.00
CA MET A 8 25.76 17.91 -10.51
C MET A 8 26.02 19.39 -10.13
N PRO A 9 25.64 20.37 -10.98
CA PRO A 9 25.68 21.79 -10.63
C PRO A 9 24.90 22.08 -9.34
N ASP A 10 25.44 22.96 -8.48
CA ASP A 10 24.81 23.29 -7.19
C ASP A 10 23.39 23.85 -7.33
N SER A 11 23.11 24.51 -8.45
CA SER A 11 21.78 25.04 -8.77
C SER A 11 20.70 23.96 -8.99
N LEU A 12 21.10 22.76 -9.43
CA LEU A 12 20.23 21.59 -9.61
C LEU A 12 20.30 20.65 -8.40
N ARG A 13 21.41 20.66 -7.65
CA ARG A 13 21.58 19.83 -6.45
C ARG A 13 20.46 20.00 -5.42
N ALA A 14 20.04 21.23 -5.15
CA ALA A 14 18.94 21.49 -4.21
C ALA A 14 17.59 20.94 -4.71
N ILE A 15 17.35 21.00 -6.03
CA ILE A 15 16.16 20.44 -6.68
C ILE A 15 16.19 18.91 -6.59
N ALA A 16 17.34 18.31 -6.87
CA ALA A 16 17.57 16.87 -6.77
C ALA A 16 17.31 16.36 -5.35
N GLN A 17 17.84 17.04 -4.34
CA GLN A 17 17.63 16.69 -2.93
C GLN A 17 16.15 16.72 -2.54
N GLU A 18 15.39 17.71 -2.99
CA GLU A 18 13.97 17.79 -2.66
C GLU A 18 13.15 16.72 -3.39
N ALA A 19 13.45 16.45 -4.67
CA ALA A 19 12.82 15.36 -5.40
C ALA A 19 13.16 13.98 -4.79
N ASP A 20 14.37 13.78 -4.27
CA ASP A 20 14.77 12.55 -3.56
C ASP A 20 13.99 12.37 -2.25
N ARG A 21 13.75 13.45 -1.49
CA ARG A 21 12.87 13.42 -0.32
C ARG A 21 11.42 13.07 -0.69
N ILE A 22 10.91 13.62 -1.80
CA ILE A 22 9.57 13.27 -2.32
C ILE A 22 9.52 11.79 -2.70
N HIS A 23 10.53 11.30 -3.41
CA HIS A 23 10.66 9.89 -3.78
C HIS A 23 10.62 8.99 -2.53
N GLU A 24 11.47 9.27 -1.54
CA GLU A 24 11.52 8.51 -0.30
C GLU A 24 10.18 8.58 0.45
N SER A 25 9.63 9.78 0.65
CA SER A 25 8.34 9.94 1.32
C SER A 25 7.22 9.18 0.62
N ALA A 26 7.18 9.20 -0.72
CA ALA A 26 6.18 8.48 -1.50
C ALA A 26 6.32 6.95 -1.35
N LEU A 27 7.55 6.43 -1.30
CA LEU A 27 7.80 5.01 -1.02
C LEU A 27 7.23 4.60 0.35
N TRP A 28 7.54 5.37 1.39
CA TRP A 28 7.05 5.13 2.75
C TRP A 28 5.52 5.20 2.84
N SER A 29 4.92 6.21 2.22
CA SER A 29 3.47 6.37 2.16
C SER A 29 2.80 5.22 1.41
N ALA A 30 3.34 4.80 0.26
CA ALA A 30 2.82 3.67 -0.50
C ALA A 30 2.78 2.39 0.33
N GLN A 31 3.90 2.05 1.00
CA GLN A 31 3.98 0.86 1.84
C GLN A 31 3.06 0.94 3.05
N GLY A 32 2.97 2.11 3.70
CA GLY A 32 2.00 2.35 4.78
C GLY A 32 0.57 2.07 4.35
N GLN A 33 0.18 2.52 3.16
CA GLN A 33 -1.15 2.31 2.61
C GLN A 33 -1.40 0.84 2.20
N PHE A 34 -0.42 0.13 1.64
CA PHE A 34 -0.55 -1.31 1.38
C PHE A 34 -0.74 -2.13 2.66
N GLU A 35 0.02 -1.83 3.72
CA GLU A 35 -0.17 -2.48 5.02
C GLU A 35 -1.53 -2.14 5.62
N GLN A 36 -2.00 -0.89 5.47
CA GLN A 36 -3.34 -0.49 5.89
C GLN A 36 -4.42 -1.27 5.13
N ALA A 37 -4.25 -1.50 3.82
CA ALA A 37 -5.16 -2.31 3.01
C ALA A 37 -5.19 -3.78 3.50
N LYS A 38 -4.03 -4.35 3.83
CA LYS A 38 -3.95 -5.72 4.40
C LYS A 38 -4.68 -5.84 5.73
N LEU A 39 -4.55 -4.83 6.62
CA LEU A 39 -5.28 -4.80 7.89
C LEU A 39 -6.80 -4.74 7.67
N TRP A 40 -7.28 -3.91 6.75
CA TRP A 40 -8.70 -3.84 6.43
C TRP A 40 -9.22 -5.13 5.80
N ARG A 41 -8.42 -5.77 4.94
CA ARG A 41 -8.73 -7.11 4.40
C ARG A 41 -8.86 -8.14 5.51
N LEU A 42 -7.96 -8.13 6.48
CA LEU A 42 -8.01 -9.03 7.63
C LEU A 42 -9.28 -8.80 8.46
N ILE A 43 -9.61 -7.54 8.78
CA ILE A 43 -10.85 -7.20 9.51
C ILE A 43 -12.09 -7.68 8.75
N ASN A 44 -12.13 -7.46 7.43
CA ASN A 44 -13.23 -7.90 6.59
C ASN A 44 -13.44 -9.42 6.65
N LEU A 45 -12.35 -10.19 6.60
CA LEU A 45 -12.40 -11.65 6.70
C LEU A 45 -12.76 -12.14 8.11
N LEU A 46 -12.19 -11.53 9.15
CA LEU A 46 -12.44 -11.90 10.55
C LEU A 46 -13.88 -11.64 11.00
N LEU A 47 -14.56 -10.66 10.41
CA LEU A 47 -15.98 -10.40 10.69
C LEU A 47 -16.89 -11.14 9.72
N GLY A 48 -16.59 -11.10 8.42
CA GLY A 48 -17.47 -11.62 7.38
C GLY A 48 -17.54 -13.15 7.36
N VAL A 49 -16.41 -13.85 7.53
CA VAL A 49 -16.40 -15.32 7.49
C VAL A 49 -17.19 -15.93 8.67
N PRO A 50 -16.96 -15.50 9.94
CA PRO A 50 -17.77 -16.00 11.05
C PRO A 50 -19.23 -15.60 10.94
N ALA A 51 -19.54 -14.38 10.49
CA ALA A 51 -20.93 -13.96 10.27
C ALA A 51 -21.66 -14.89 9.29
N ALA A 52 -21.04 -15.19 8.14
CA ALA A 52 -21.61 -16.08 7.14
C ALA A 52 -21.77 -17.51 7.66
N ALA A 53 -20.76 -18.04 8.38
CA ALA A 53 -20.83 -19.37 8.97
C ALA A 53 -21.95 -19.49 10.02
N LEU A 54 -22.07 -18.52 10.92
CA LEU A 54 -23.12 -18.49 11.95
C LEU A 54 -24.52 -18.38 11.32
N ALA A 55 -24.67 -17.55 10.29
CA ALA A 55 -25.93 -17.43 9.56
C ALA A 55 -26.30 -18.74 8.86
N ALA A 56 -25.33 -19.42 8.25
CA ALA A 56 -25.56 -20.71 7.58
C ALA A 56 -25.98 -21.80 8.57
N VAL A 57 -25.31 -21.91 9.73
CA VAL A 57 -25.68 -22.88 10.78
C VAL A 57 -27.04 -22.54 11.38
N SER A 58 -27.32 -21.26 11.65
CA SER A 58 -28.61 -20.79 12.13
C SER A 58 -29.75 -21.15 11.18
N GLY A 59 -29.63 -20.77 9.90
CA GLY A 59 -30.63 -21.08 8.88
C GLY A 59 -30.80 -22.58 8.68
N GLY A 60 -29.69 -23.33 8.63
CA GLY A 60 -29.71 -24.79 8.47
C GLY A 60 -30.40 -25.52 9.63
N THR A 61 -30.11 -25.13 10.87
CA THR A 61 -30.75 -25.72 12.07
C THR A 61 -32.23 -25.37 12.16
N ALA A 62 -32.61 -24.13 11.86
CA ALA A 62 -34.01 -23.72 11.80
C ALA A 62 -34.78 -24.51 10.71
N LEU A 63 -34.19 -24.70 9.53
CA LEU A 63 -34.80 -25.48 8.44
C LEU A 63 -34.89 -26.98 8.76
N ALA A 64 -33.97 -27.50 9.56
CA ALA A 64 -34.01 -28.89 10.04
C ALA A 64 -35.08 -29.13 11.13
N GLY A 65 -35.83 -28.09 11.52
CA GLY A 65 -36.91 -28.19 12.51
C GLY A 65 -36.45 -28.09 13.96
N ASP A 66 -35.22 -27.64 14.22
CA ASP A 66 -34.77 -27.35 15.58
C ASP A 66 -35.51 -26.11 16.12
N VAL A 67 -36.31 -26.31 17.18
CA VAL A 67 -37.12 -25.28 17.84
C VAL A 67 -36.48 -24.75 19.12
N GLY A 68 -35.22 -25.10 19.39
CA GLY A 68 -34.46 -24.58 20.52
C GLY A 68 -34.08 -23.10 20.37
N ILE A 69 -33.40 -22.55 21.37
CA ILE A 69 -32.93 -21.15 21.37
C ILE A 69 -31.73 -20.91 20.43
N TRP A 70 -31.01 -21.97 20.07
CA TRP A 70 -29.73 -21.88 19.36
C TRP A 70 -29.81 -21.26 17.95
N PRO A 71 -30.78 -21.61 17.07
CA PRO A 71 -30.90 -20.96 15.76
C PRO A 71 -31.03 -19.44 15.87
N GLY A 72 -31.82 -18.94 16.83
CA GLY A 72 -32.00 -17.50 17.06
C GLY A 72 -30.74 -16.81 17.59
N VAL A 73 -30.02 -17.43 18.54
CA VAL A 73 -28.77 -16.87 19.08
C VAL A 73 -27.70 -16.76 17.98
N LEU A 74 -27.56 -17.80 17.16
CA LEU A 74 -26.61 -17.80 16.03
C LEU A 74 -26.97 -16.74 14.99
N ALA A 75 -28.28 -16.55 14.70
CA ALA A 75 -28.75 -15.49 13.80
C ALA A 75 -28.40 -14.09 14.32
N LEU A 76 -28.65 -13.82 15.61
CA LEU A 76 -28.34 -12.53 16.23
C LEU A 76 -26.84 -12.25 16.24
N ALA A 77 -26.01 -13.26 16.53
CA ALA A 77 -24.56 -13.13 16.47
C ALA A 77 -24.08 -12.82 15.04
N ALA A 78 -24.60 -13.54 14.04
CA ALA A 78 -24.31 -13.28 12.62
C ALA A 78 -24.71 -11.86 12.19
N ALA A 79 -25.89 -11.40 12.62
CA ALA A 79 -26.39 -10.07 12.34
C ALA A 79 -25.52 -8.98 12.98
N ALA A 80 -25.09 -9.15 14.24
CA ALA A 80 -24.23 -8.20 14.94
C ALA A 80 -22.86 -8.04 14.26
N LEU A 81 -22.24 -9.15 13.84
CA LEU A 81 -20.98 -9.12 13.10
C LEU A 81 -21.15 -8.46 11.73
N SER A 82 -22.23 -8.77 11.02
CA SER A 82 -22.54 -8.18 9.71
C SER A 82 -22.80 -6.68 9.81
N ALA A 83 -23.57 -6.24 10.82
CA ALA A 83 -23.80 -4.83 11.10
C ALA A 83 -22.48 -4.10 11.40
N THR A 84 -21.63 -4.70 12.23
CA THR A 84 -20.29 -4.15 12.53
C THR A 84 -19.45 -4.01 11.27
N LEU A 85 -19.44 -5.03 10.40
CA LEU A 85 -18.71 -4.98 9.14
C LEU A 85 -19.18 -3.83 8.23
N THR A 86 -20.50 -3.64 8.12
CA THR A 86 -21.09 -2.53 7.36
C THR A 86 -20.75 -1.17 7.98
N THR A 87 -20.86 -1.03 9.31
CA THR A 87 -20.55 0.23 10.00
C THR A 87 -19.09 0.62 9.86
N VAL A 88 -18.16 -0.33 10.01
CA VAL A 88 -16.72 -0.06 9.88
C VAL A 88 -16.33 0.14 8.41
N ASN A 89 -17.12 -0.42 7.49
CA ASN A 89 -16.99 -0.31 6.03
C ASN A 89 -15.59 -0.73 5.54
N ALA A 90 -15.17 -1.92 6.01
CA ALA A 90 -13.82 -2.44 5.79
C ALA A 90 -13.45 -2.56 4.30
N SER A 91 -14.39 -2.99 3.45
CA SER A 91 -14.21 -3.10 2.00
C SER A 91 -13.86 -1.76 1.34
N ARG A 92 -14.59 -0.68 1.68
CA ARG A 92 -14.30 0.66 1.14
C ARG A 92 -12.92 1.14 1.59
N ARG A 93 -12.58 0.97 2.87
CA ARG A 93 -11.30 1.42 3.41
C ARG A 93 -10.12 0.64 2.85
N MET A 94 -10.30 -0.66 2.61
CA MET A 94 -9.32 -1.49 1.90
C MET A 94 -9.07 -0.97 0.48
N ALA A 95 -10.15 -0.75 -0.29
CA ALA A 95 -10.04 -0.24 -1.66
C ALA A 95 -9.41 1.15 -1.72
N GLN A 96 -9.82 2.06 -0.82
CA GLN A 96 -9.24 3.40 -0.71
C GLN A 96 -7.74 3.34 -0.43
N ALA A 97 -7.33 2.56 0.58
CA ALA A 97 -5.92 2.40 0.91
C ALA A 97 -5.11 1.81 -0.26
N GLN A 98 -5.66 0.83 -0.98
CA GLN A 98 -5.00 0.27 -2.16
C GLN A 98 -4.86 1.28 -3.31
N THR A 99 -5.89 2.08 -3.56
CA THR A 99 -5.84 3.16 -4.56
C THR A 99 -4.79 4.21 -4.18
N SER A 100 -4.79 4.67 -2.93
CA SER A 100 -3.78 5.61 -2.45
C SER A 100 -2.36 5.04 -2.55
N ALA A 101 -2.16 3.76 -2.19
CA ALA A 101 -0.87 3.09 -2.29
C ALA A 101 -0.33 3.10 -3.73
N ASN A 102 -1.17 2.74 -4.71
CA ASN A 102 -0.80 2.76 -6.12
C ASN A 102 -0.46 4.17 -6.62
N ALA A 103 -1.22 5.18 -6.19
CA ALA A 103 -0.96 6.56 -6.56
C ALA A 103 0.38 7.07 -6.00
N TYR A 104 0.73 6.71 -4.75
CA TYR A 104 2.05 7.00 -4.20
C TYR A 104 3.18 6.27 -4.94
N LEU A 105 2.99 5.02 -5.40
CA LEU A 105 3.96 4.34 -6.25
C LEU A 105 4.18 5.05 -7.59
N GLN A 106 3.12 5.60 -8.19
CA GLN A 106 3.24 6.40 -9.41
C GLN A 106 4.06 7.67 -9.16
N LEU A 107 3.79 8.41 -8.08
CA LEU A 107 4.58 9.58 -7.68
C LEU A 107 6.04 9.21 -7.41
N GLN A 108 6.28 8.11 -6.69
CA GLN A 108 7.62 7.60 -6.42
C GLN A 108 8.37 7.32 -7.73
N THR A 109 7.71 6.69 -8.69
CA THR A 109 8.28 6.34 -10.00
C THR A 109 8.59 7.58 -10.81
N ALA A 110 7.67 8.55 -10.85
CA ALA A 110 7.88 9.83 -11.53
C ALA A 110 9.05 10.61 -10.93
N ALA A 111 9.14 10.68 -9.59
CA ALA A 111 10.27 11.31 -8.91
C ALA A 111 11.60 10.59 -9.21
N ARG A 112 11.59 9.24 -9.24
CA ARG A 112 12.78 8.46 -9.62
C ARG A 112 13.21 8.77 -11.05
N GLN A 113 12.29 8.70 -12.02
CA GLN A 113 12.57 8.98 -13.43
C GLN A 113 13.13 10.39 -13.61
N PHE A 114 12.52 11.38 -12.96
CA PHE A 114 13.02 12.74 -12.93
C PHE A 114 14.48 12.81 -12.44
N LEU A 115 14.78 12.19 -11.30
CA LEU A 115 16.13 12.19 -10.71
C LEU A 115 17.18 11.47 -11.57
N THR A 116 16.82 10.32 -12.14
CA THR A 116 17.78 9.42 -12.79
C THR A 116 17.95 9.67 -14.29
N ILE A 117 16.96 10.29 -14.94
CA ILE A 117 16.92 10.45 -16.39
C ILE A 117 16.78 11.92 -16.76
N ASP A 118 15.70 12.57 -16.33
CA ASP A 118 15.31 13.87 -16.90
C ASP A 118 16.20 15.02 -16.38
N LEU A 119 16.61 14.95 -15.12
CA LEU A 119 17.36 16.03 -14.46
C LEU A 119 18.74 16.27 -15.08
N ALA A 120 19.35 15.27 -15.70
CA ALA A 120 20.68 15.38 -16.31
C ALA A 120 20.70 16.34 -17.52
N GLY A 121 19.59 16.42 -18.26
CA GLY A 121 19.44 17.29 -19.44
C GLY A 121 18.61 18.54 -19.21
N ALA A 122 17.98 18.69 -18.04
CA ALA A 122 17.05 19.76 -17.77
C ALA A 122 17.75 21.10 -17.49
N SER A 123 17.19 22.18 -18.04
CA SER A 123 17.49 23.52 -17.54
C SER A 123 16.97 23.69 -16.10
N ARG A 124 17.50 24.66 -15.36
CA ARG A 124 17.06 24.94 -13.98
C ARG A 124 15.58 25.25 -13.89
N GLU A 125 15.01 25.97 -14.87
CA GLU A 125 13.59 26.34 -14.85
C GLU A 125 12.70 25.12 -15.12
N GLU A 126 13.05 24.27 -16.09
CA GLU A 126 12.36 23.01 -16.35
C GLU A 126 12.40 22.09 -15.13
N ALA A 127 13.58 21.92 -14.52
CA ALA A 127 13.75 21.13 -13.31
C ALA A 127 12.89 21.66 -12.14
N ARG A 128 12.80 22.99 -12.00
CA ARG A 128 11.97 23.63 -10.98
C ARG A 128 10.48 23.43 -11.27
N GLN A 129 10.07 23.51 -12.52
CA GLN A 129 8.68 23.27 -12.93
C GLN A 129 8.26 21.82 -12.66
N THR A 130 9.11 20.85 -13.01
CA THR A 130 8.85 19.43 -12.72
C THR A 130 8.76 19.18 -11.21
N LEU A 131 9.66 19.76 -10.40
CA LEU A 131 9.60 19.65 -8.94
C LEU A 131 8.30 20.22 -8.36
N ARG A 132 7.80 21.36 -8.88
CA ARG A 132 6.50 21.91 -8.49
C ARG A 132 5.36 20.94 -8.81
N GLY A 133 5.41 20.29 -9.98
CA GLY A 133 4.45 19.25 -10.37
C GLY A 133 4.44 18.08 -9.38
N LEU A 134 5.61 17.52 -9.08
CA LEU A 134 5.75 16.44 -8.09
C LEU A 134 5.23 16.85 -6.70
N THR A 135 5.47 18.09 -6.30
CA THR A 135 4.98 18.64 -5.03
C THR A 135 3.46 18.76 -5.02
N SER A 136 2.86 19.29 -6.09
CA SER A 136 1.39 19.38 -6.24
C SER A 136 0.75 17.99 -6.16
N THR A 137 1.26 17.03 -6.93
CA THR A 137 0.75 15.64 -6.88
C THR A 137 0.88 15.08 -5.47
N ARG A 138 2.02 15.26 -4.79
CA ARG A 138 2.19 14.79 -3.40
C ARG A 138 1.13 15.38 -2.48
N ASP A 139 0.88 16.67 -2.57
CA ASP A 139 -0.04 17.37 -1.68
C ASP A 139 -1.49 16.93 -1.96
N GLU A 140 -1.86 16.71 -3.22
CA GLU A 140 -3.14 16.09 -3.61
C GLU A 140 -3.31 14.68 -3.03
N LEU A 141 -2.27 13.84 -3.14
CA LEU A 141 -2.30 12.48 -2.57
C LEU A 141 -2.40 12.49 -1.05
N ASN A 142 -1.71 13.41 -0.37
CA ASN A 142 -1.78 13.57 1.08
C ASN A 142 -3.17 14.03 1.54
N GLN A 143 -3.85 14.86 0.75
CA GLN A 143 -5.23 15.28 1.04
C GLN A 143 -6.24 14.15 0.83
N ALA A 144 -6.04 13.31 -0.18
CA ALA A 144 -6.97 12.23 -0.54
C ALA A 144 -6.78 10.94 0.28
N ALA A 145 -5.60 10.73 0.86
CA ALA A 145 -5.27 9.52 1.60
C ALA A 145 -5.72 9.59 3.07
N ASP A 146 -6.36 8.52 3.55
CA ASP A 146 -6.59 8.36 4.98
C ASP A 146 -5.24 8.13 5.69
N PRO A 147 -4.95 8.80 6.81
CA PRO A 147 -3.68 8.62 7.52
C PRO A 147 -3.55 7.16 8.01
N PRO A 148 -2.43 6.47 7.71
CA PRO A 148 -2.25 5.08 8.10
C PRO A 148 -2.18 4.94 9.63
N GLY A 149 -2.79 3.88 10.16
CA GLY A 149 -2.73 3.58 11.59
C GLY A 149 -1.32 3.20 12.04
N ARG A 150 -1.05 3.30 13.36
CA ARG A 150 0.27 3.02 13.96
C ARG A 150 0.81 1.61 13.63
N ILE A 151 -0.09 0.62 13.52
CA ILE A 151 0.28 -0.76 13.16
C ILE A 151 0.77 -0.82 11.71
N ALA A 152 0.03 -0.22 10.78
CA ALA A 152 0.40 -0.16 9.36
C ALA A 152 1.74 0.55 9.17
N TYR A 153 1.96 1.67 9.87
CA TYR A 153 3.24 2.38 9.84
C TYR A 153 4.42 1.51 10.30
N ARG A 154 4.25 0.78 11.41
CA ARG A 154 5.30 -0.12 11.93
C ARG A 154 5.59 -1.28 10.97
N LEU A 155 4.56 -1.88 10.38
CA LEU A 155 4.72 -2.96 9.40
C LEU A 155 5.41 -2.47 8.12
N ALA A 156 5.04 -1.27 7.65
CA ALA A 156 5.69 -0.65 6.49
C ALA A 156 7.19 -0.45 6.72
N GLY A 157 7.58 0.05 7.91
CA GLY A 157 9.00 0.20 8.26
C GLY A 157 9.78 -1.11 8.31
N ARG A 158 9.13 -2.21 8.73
CA ARG A 158 9.76 -3.54 8.66
C ARG A 158 9.97 -4.00 7.22
N ASN A 159 8.99 -3.79 6.33
CA ASN A 159 9.11 -4.22 4.93
C ASN A 159 10.13 -3.40 4.14
N ILE A 160 10.25 -2.10 4.43
CA ILE A 160 11.25 -1.25 3.78
C ILE A 160 12.67 -1.61 4.28
N GLY A 161 12.81 -1.87 5.58
CA GLY A 161 14.08 -2.28 6.18
C GLY A 161 14.53 -3.71 5.85
N ALA A 162 13.61 -4.62 5.53
CA ALA A 162 13.90 -6.03 5.24
C ALA A 162 14.28 -6.31 3.77
N GLU A 163 14.77 -5.30 3.05
CA GLU A 163 14.95 -5.28 1.59
C GLU A 163 13.60 -5.23 0.84
N GLY A 164 13.23 -4.04 0.36
CA GLY A 164 12.09 -3.87 -0.54
C GLY A 164 12.24 -4.61 -1.88
N GLN A 165 11.40 -4.28 -2.87
CA GLN A 165 11.50 -4.90 -4.20
C GLN A 165 12.88 -4.62 -4.84
N ARG A 166 13.74 -5.65 -4.91
CA ARG A 166 14.96 -5.64 -5.73
C ARG A 166 14.60 -6.03 -7.16
N TYR A 167 14.94 -5.19 -8.13
CA TYR A 167 14.86 -5.58 -9.53
C TYR A 167 16.14 -6.34 -9.91
N GLY A 168 16.00 -7.41 -10.69
CA GLY A 168 17.17 -8.15 -11.21
C GLY A 168 18.09 -7.28 -12.07
N ALA A 169 17.56 -6.21 -12.65
CA ALA A 169 18.31 -5.20 -13.39
C ALA A 169 19.25 -4.35 -12.50
N ASP A 170 18.99 -4.26 -11.20
CA ASP A 170 19.83 -3.51 -10.25
C ASP A 170 20.98 -4.36 -9.67
N GLY A 171 21.07 -5.64 -10.06
CA GLY A 171 22.20 -6.50 -9.74
C GLY A 171 23.40 -6.21 -10.65
N THR A 172 24.60 -6.15 -10.09
CA THR A 172 25.86 -6.11 -10.85
C THR A 172 25.83 -7.15 -11.99
N PRO A 173 26.22 -6.80 -13.23
CA PRO A 173 26.13 -7.69 -14.41
C PRO A 173 26.93 -9.01 -14.32
N ASP A 174 27.70 -9.22 -13.24
CA ASP A 174 28.72 -10.26 -13.14
C ASP A 174 28.46 -11.31 -12.05
N ARG A 175 27.18 -11.55 -11.71
CA ARG A 175 26.80 -12.82 -11.08
C ARG A 175 25.80 -13.52 -11.98
N PRO A 176 26.11 -14.75 -12.47
CA PRO A 176 25.11 -15.53 -13.17
C PRO A 176 23.89 -15.64 -12.27
N ALA A 177 22.74 -15.22 -12.79
CA ALA A 177 21.48 -15.30 -12.07
C ALA A 177 21.33 -16.73 -11.53
N ALA A 178 21.20 -16.87 -10.21
CA ALA A 178 20.93 -18.16 -9.61
C ALA A 178 19.68 -18.74 -10.32
N PRO A 179 19.71 -20.00 -10.75
CA PRO A 179 18.61 -20.57 -11.52
C PRO A 179 17.32 -20.43 -10.72
N VAL A 180 16.35 -19.73 -11.31
CA VAL A 180 14.99 -19.61 -10.77
C VAL A 180 14.39 -21.01 -10.78
N THR A 181 14.49 -21.71 -9.65
CA THR A 181 13.84 -23.01 -9.49
C THR A 181 12.34 -22.73 -9.41
N PRO A 182 11.52 -23.30 -10.31
CA PRO A 182 10.07 -23.20 -10.16
C PRO A 182 9.71 -23.81 -8.81
N ARG A 183 9.14 -23.01 -7.89
CA ARG A 183 8.51 -23.58 -6.71
C ARG A 183 7.30 -24.37 -7.19
N LEU A 184 7.48 -25.67 -7.39
CA LEU A 184 6.39 -26.61 -7.42
C LEU A 184 5.66 -26.46 -6.08
N ARG A 185 4.43 -25.93 -6.11
CA ARG A 185 3.56 -25.97 -4.94
C ARG A 185 3.10 -27.42 -4.74
N PRO A 186 3.09 -27.92 -3.49
CA PRO A 186 2.24 -29.05 -3.15
C PRO A 186 0.76 -28.66 -3.23
#